data_AF-D8RR58-F1
#
_entry.id   AF-D8RR58-F1
#
_cell.length_a   1.000
_cell.length_b   1.000
_cell.length_c   1.000
_cell.angle_alpha   90.00
_cell.angle_beta   90.00
_cell.angle_gamma   90.00
#
_symmetry.space_group_name_H-M   'P 1'
#
loop_
_entity.id
_entity.type
_entity.pdbx_description
1 polymer ?
#
loop_
_entity_poly.entity_id
_entity_poly.type
_entity_poly.pdbx_seq_one_letter_code
_entity_poly.pdbx_strand_id
1 'polypeptide(L)'
;MSRTLNLPLELHLWDVSNAHTIVMTQRGARREFQRELVTRGVEVVEFDFLTPKAVMDYCYERGFLMVLWECGGALSAPALAAGIIHKVIAFVAPKIIGVTAPTPVGELGMVDMTQALNLLDVTFEQLIPRMKSPASAYADDPSIADAGIFSSSTVIYFYKSWDPYGAFTNFTAHSIKLPGSSETWKSVEHYYQAQKFSGVKDELAMQAIENIRNAESPEEAARIGRRLARERPDLVRPDWENSKMDVMEEALVAKFSSYPQLRSLLLSTAGCVLIESSPQDYFWGSGKDGTGQNQLGRLLMKLRAAILTEN
;
A
#
# COMPACT_ATOMS: atom_id res chain seq x y z
N MET A 1 25.59 -2.67 20.80
CA MET A 1 26.12 -1.54 21.58
C MET A 1 25.63 -1.63 23.02
N SER A 2 26.51 -1.65 24.02
CA SER A 2 26.13 -1.62 25.45
C SER A 2 27.20 -0.93 26.28
N ARG A 3 26.86 0.12 27.04
CA ARG A 3 27.87 0.87 27.82
C ARG A 3 28.43 0.08 29.01
N THR A 4 27.57 -0.69 29.67
CA THR A 4 27.91 -1.39 30.92
C THR A 4 28.16 -2.88 30.71
N LEU A 5 27.83 -3.41 29.54
CA LEU A 5 27.91 -4.83 29.21
C LEU A 5 27.12 -5.73 30.17
N ASN A 6 26.04 -5.19 30.77
CA ASN A 6 25.14 -5.95 31.65
C ASN A 6 24.18 -6.80 30.81
N LEU A 7 24.72 -7.84 30.18
CA LEU A 7 23.98 -8.79 29.34
C LEU A 7 24.11 -10.20 29.92
N PRO A 8 23.07 -11.05 29.77
CA PRO A 8 23.16 -12.47 30.12
C PRO A 8 24.24 -13.20 29.31
N LEU A 9 24.86 -14.20 29.95
CA LEU A 9 25.89 -15.02 29.31
C LEU A 9 25.31 -16.08 28.35
N GLU A 10 24.05 -16.44 28.54
CA GLU A 10 23.34 -17.42 27.72
C GLU A 10 22.38 -16.68 26.78
N LEU A 11 22.92 -16.14 25.69
CA LEU A 11 22.14 -15.52 24.62
C LEU A 11 22.55 -16.11 23.27
N HIS A 12 21.58 -16.22 22.36
CA HIS A 12 21.84 -16.64 20.98
C HIS A 12 22.78 -15.69 20.23
N LEU A 13 22.91 -14.43 20.66
CA LEU A 13 23.82 -13.45 20.06
C LEU A 13 25.30 -13.86 20.15
N TRP A 14 25.65 -14.74 21.10
CA TRP A 14 27.02 -15.19 21.30
C TRP A 14 27.36 -16.44 20.47
N ASP A 15 26.36 -17.04 19.82
CA ASP A 15 26.58 -18.12 18.86
C ASP A 15 26.98 -17.53 17.50
N VAL A 16 28.29 -17.50 17.26
CA VAL A 16 28.88 -16.95 16.04
C VAL A 16 28.93 -17.94 14.87
N SER A 17 28.31 -19.11 15.00
CA SER A 17 28.29 -20.12 13.92
C SER A 17 27.52 -19.65 12.68
N ASN A 18 26.46 -18.87 12.88
CA ASN A 18 25.58 -18.39 11.81
C ASN A 18 25.97 -17.00 11.28
N ALA A 19 26.43 -16.11 12.14
CA ALA A 19 26.77 -14.74 11.79
C ALA A 19 27.87 -14.18 12.71
N HIS A 20 28.70 -13.27 12.17
CA HIS A 20 29.71 -12.58 12.97
C HIS A 20 29.05 -11.60 13.95
N THR A 21 29.49 -11.62 15.20
CA THR A 21 28.97 -10.72 16.24
C THR A 21 30.05 -9.76 16.70
N ILE A 22 29.74 -8.45 16.65
CA ILE A 22 30.57 -7.38 17.19
C ILE A 22 29.86 -6.73 18.37
N VAL A 23 30.53 -6.69 19.51
CA VAL A 23 30.06 -6.05 20.74
C VAL A 23 30.85 -4.78 21.00
N MET A 24 30.18 -3.65 20.81
CA MET A 24 30.73 -2.32 21.09
C MET A 24 30.37 -1.89 22.51
N THR A 25 31.38 -1.62 23.34
CA THR A 25 31.24 -1.31 24.76
C THR A 25 32.04 -0.10 25.18
N GLN A 26 31.71 0.49 26.33
CA GLN A 26 32.54 1.54 26.91
C GLN A 26 33.79 0.92 27.57
N ARG A 27 34.93 1.61 27.44
CA ARG A 27 36.21 1.15 27.97
C ARG A 27 36.09 0.80 29.45
N GLY A 28 36.57 -0.40 29.81
CA GLY A 28 36.60 -0.88 31.19
C GLY A 28 35.32 -1.57 31.67
N ALA A 29 34.27 -1.65 30.87
CA ALA A 29 33.04 -2.33 31.25
C ALA A 29 33.23 -3.86 31.32
N ARG A 30 33.08 -4.46 32.52
CA ARG A 30 33.07 -5.93 32.76
C ARG A 30 34.14 -6.72 31.97
N ARG A 31 35.42 -6.41 32.18
CA ARG A 31 36.56 -7.02 31.46
C ARG A 31 36.61 -8.56 31.49
N GLU A 32 36.14 -9.20 32.56
CA GLU A 32 36.03 -10.65 32.63
C GLU A 32 35.02 -11.20 31.63
N PHE A 33 33.85 -10.57 31.55
CA PHE A 33 32.81 -10.93 30.59
C PHE A 33 33.26 -10.68 29.14
N GLN A 34 34.01 -9.60 28.90
CA GLN A 34 34.63 -9.36 27.58
C GLN A 34 35.54 -10.52 27.16
N ARG A 35 36.41 -11.00 28.07
CA ARG A 35 37.32 -12.14 27.80
C ARG A 35 36.55 -13.42 27.47
N GLU A 36 35.45 -13.67 28.18
CA GLU A 36 34.57 -14.80 27.92
C GLU A 36 33.92 -14.70 26.52
N LEU A 37 33.42 -13.53 26.13
CA LEU A 37 32.87 -13.30 24.79
C LEU A 37 33.91 -13.52 23.69
N VAL A 38 35.14 -13.02 23.87
CA VAL A 38 36.24 -13.24 22.92
C VAL A 38 36.59 -14.71 22.79
N THR A 39 36.53 -15.47 23.89
CA THR A 39 36.78 -16.93 23.87
C THR A 39 35.72 -17.67 23.04
N ARG A 40 34.50 -17.13 22.96
CA ARG A 40 33.41 -17.62 22.12
C ARG A 40 33.45 -17.12 20.68
N GLY A 41 34.50 -16.38 20.30
CA GLY A 41 34.67 -15.84 18.94
C GLY A 41 33.93 -14.53 18.68
N VAL A 42 33.33 -13.91 19.69
CA VAL A 42 32.69 -12.60 19.58
C VAL A 42 33.75 -11.51 19.58
N GLU A 43 33.68 -10.59 18.63
CA GLU A 43 34.58 -9.43 18.57
C GLU A 43 34.13 -8.36 19.58
N VAL A 44 35.02 -7.91 20.45
CA VAL A 44 34.73 -6.86 21.44
C VAL A 44 35.52 -5.60 21.12
N VAL A 45 34.82 -4.48 20.98
CA VAL A 45 35.39 -3.17 20.63
C VAL A 45 35.10 -2.18 21.75
N GLU A 46 36.15 -1.60 22.32
CA GLU A 46 36.03 -0.61 23.38
C GLU A 46 36.08 0.81 22.83
N PHE A 47 35.18 1.66 23.33
CA PHE A 47 35.13 3.09 23.04
C PHE A 47 35.33 3.87 24.33
N ASP A 48 36.07 4.99 24.27
CA ASP A 48 36.20 5.90 25.42
C ASP A 48 34.85 6.50 25.80
N PHE A 49 34.11 6.96 24.79
CA PHE A 49 32.74 7.42 24.91
C PHE A 49 31.87 6.71 23.87
N LEU A 50 31.05 5.77 24.34
CA LEU A 50 30.18 5.00 23.46
C LEU A 50 28.95 5.83 23.07
N THR A 51 29.02 6.43 21.88
CA THR A 51 27.95 7.24 21.26
C THR A 51 27.52 6.64 19.92
N PRO A 52 26.28 6.89 19.45
CA PRO A 52 25.84 6.41 18.14
C PRO A 52 26.73 6.90 16.99
N LYS A 53 27.20 8.16 17.05
CA LYS A 53 28.11 8.70 16.04
C LYS A 53 29.44 7.94 15.99
N ALA A 54 30.08 7.70 17.14
CA ALA A 54 31.34 6.96 17.19
C ALA A 54 31.20 5.52 16.67
N VAL A 55 30.06 4.88 16.93
CA VAL A 55 29.72 3.56 16.38
C VAL A 55 29.63 3.61 14.85
N MET A 56 28.95 4.62 14.29
CA MET A 56 28.82 4.77 12.84
C MET A 56 30.12 5.14 12.16
N ASP A 57 30.94 6.00 12.76
CA ASP A 57 32.28 6.33 12.26
C ASP A 57 33.15 5.06 12.18
N TYR A 58 33.15 4.24 13.23
CA TYR A 58 33.82 2.93 13.24
C TYR A 58 33.28 1.99 12.15
N CYS A 59 31.95 1.95 11.97
CA CYS A 59 31.35 1.13 10.94
C CYS A 59 31.75 1.56 9.53
N TYR A 60 31.86 2.87 9.31
CA TYR A 60 32.32 3.46 8.05
C TYR A 60 33.78 3.09 7.76
N GLU A 61 34.67 3.23 8.75
CA GLU A 61 36.09 2.85 8.62
C GLU A 61 36.27 1.35 8.32
N ARG A 62 35.38 0.51 8.84
CA ARG A 62 35.32 -0.93 8.57
C ARG A 62 34.72 -1.28 7.19
N GLY A 63 34.23 -0.29 6.45
CA GLY A 63 33.66 -0.48 5.11
C GLY A 63 32.21 -0.97 5.10
N PHE A 64 31.47 -0.85 6.21
CA PHE A 64 30.04 -1.18 6.20
C PHE A 64 29.25 -0.11 5.43
N LEU A 65 28.56 -0.55 4.38
CA LEU A 65 27.81 0.34 3.48
C LEU A 65 26.41 0.68 4.00
N MET A 66 25.83 -0.23 4.80
CA MET A 66 24.47 -0.10 5.31
C MET A 66 24.40 -0.69 6.72
N VAL A 67 23.78 0.05 7.63
CA VAL A 67 23.55 -0.40 9.01
C VAL A 67 22.06 -0.28 9.29
N LEU A 68 21.44 -1.40 9.68
CA LEU A 68 20.07 -1.42 10.16
C LEU A 68 20.07 -1.17 11.68
N TRP A 69 19.39 -0.11 12.11
CA TRP A 69 19.39 0.33 13.50
C TRP A 69 18.09 -0.07 14.21
N GLU A 70 18.05 -1.28 14.76
CA GLU A 70 16.92 -1.79 15.55
C GLU A 70 17.22 -1.67 17.05
N CYS A 71 16.53 -0.76 17.74
CA CYS A 71 16.67 -0.59 19.18
C CYS A 71 15.45 0.12 19.79
N GLY A 72 15.38 0.17 21.11
CA GLY A 72 14.37 0.93 21.82
C GLY A 72 14.59 2.45 21.79
N GLY A 73 13.56 3.20 22.19
CA GLY A 73 13.50 4.66 22.17
C GLY A 73 14.74 5.38 22.75
N ALA A 74 15.34 4.84 23.81
CA ALA A 74 16.49 5.42 24.48
C ALA A 74 17.78 5.44 23.64
N LEU A 75 17.92 4.52 22.68
CA LEU A 75 19.07 4.47 21.77
C LEU A 75 18.75 5.07 20.40
N SER A 76 17.49 5.02 19.96
CA SER A 76 17.05 5.61 18.69
C SER A 76 17.04 7.14 18.75
N ALA A 77 16.59 7.75 19.87
CA ALA A 77 16.58 9.20 20.03
C ALA A 77 17.96 9.87 19.88
N PRO A 78 19.03 9.46 20.59
CA PRO A 78 20.35 10.06 20.39
C PRO A 78 20.95 9.77 19.01
N ALA A 79 20.56 8.69 18.33
CA ALA A 79 20.98 8.43 16.96
C ALA A 79 20.32 9.39 15.96
N LEU A 80 19.01 9.65 16.12
CA LEU A 80 18.28 10.64 15.35
C LEU A 80 18.81 12.07 15.60
N ALA A 81 19.01 12.43 16.87
CA ALA A 81 19.57 13.73 17.25
C ALA A 81 20.99 13.96 16.71
N ALA A 82 21.79 12.90 16.58
CA ALA A 82 23.13 12.98 16.00
C ALA A 82 23.14 13.09 14.45
N GLY A 83 21.98 13.00 13.79
CA GLY A 83 21.87 13.15 12.34
C GLY A 83 22.48 12.00 11.52
N ILE A 84 22.68 10.82 12.13
CA ILE A 84 23.29 9.65 11.47
C ILE A 84 22.27 8.73 10.79
N ILE A 85 20.97 8.96 11.00
CA ILE A 85 19.89 8.17 10.44
C ILE A 85 19.40 8.80 9.13
N HIS A 86 19.49 8.04 8.04
CA HIS A 86 19.12 8.50 6.69
C HIS A 86 17.71 8.08 6.28
N LYS A 87 17.22 6.94 6.80
CA LYS A 87 15.92 6.36 6.48
C LYS A 87 15.27 5.82 7.74
N VAL A 88 13.99 6.11 7.92
CA VAL A 88 13.17 5.60 9.02
C VAL A 88 12.14 4.62 8.46
N ILE A 89 12.01 3.47 9.10
CA ILE A 89 10.98 2.48 8.79
C ILE A 89 10.22 2.20 10.09
N ALA A 90 8.90 2.37 10.07
CA ALA A 90 8.04 2.18 11.23
C ALA A 90 7.03 1.07 10.97
N PHE A 91 6.96 0.11 11.89
CA PHE A 91 5.96 -0.96 11.88
C PHE A 91 4.88 -0.64 12.90
N VAL A 92 3.67 -0.31 12.42
CA VAL A 92 2.53 0.03 13.28
C VAL A 92 1.58 -1.15 13.33
N ALA A 93 1.44 -1.76 14.52
CA ALA A 93 0.45 -2.79 14.77
C ALA A 93 -0.88 -2.15 15.22
N PRO A 94 -2.05 -2.74 14.87
CA PRO A 94 -3.36 -2.26 15.34
C PRO A 94 -3.59 -2.64 16.81
N LYS A 95 -2.77 -2.10 17.72
CA LYS A 95 -2.80 -2.38 19.16
C LYS A 95 -2.66 -1.08 19.96
N ILE A 96 -3.41 -0.97 21.06
CA ILE A 96 -3.37 0.16 21.99
C ILE A 96 -2.87 -0.36 23.33
N ILE A 97 -1.77 0.21 23.86
CA ILE A 97 -1.10 -0.26 25.10
C ILE A 97 -1.15 0.81 26.22
N GLY A 98 -1.49 2.06 25.91
CA GLY A 98 -1.65 3.13 26.90
C GLY A 98 -0.35 3.85 27.28
N VAL A 99 -0.44 4.76 28.26
CA VAL A 99 0.58 5.80 28.55
C VAL A 99 1.89 5.26 29.14
N THR A 100 1.88 4.12 29.82
CA THR A 100 3.10 3.53 30.40
C THR A 100 3.90 2.71 29.38
N ALA A 101 3.41 2.60 28.14
CA ALA A 101 4.11 1.90 27.07
C ALA A 101 5.37 2.67 26.67
N PRO A 102 6.51 1.99 26.43
CA PRO A 102 7.68 2.63 25.86
C PRO A 102 7.35 3.27 24.51
N THR A 103 7.81 4.50 24.30
CA THR A 103 7.64 5.20 23.02
C THR A 103 8.64 4.67 21.98
N PRO A 104 8.29 4.68 20.67
CA PRO A 104 9.19 4.22 19.60
C PRO A 104 10.49 5.04 19.51
N VAL A 105 10.37 6.34 19.76
CA VAL A 105 11.50 7.27 19.88
C VAL A 105 11.43 7.86 21.29
N GLY A 106 12.55 7.83 21.99
CA GLY A 106 12.68 8.45 23.32
C GLY A 106 12.76 9.97 23.22
N GLU A 107 13.29 10.60 24.27
CA GLU A 107 13.39 12.06 24.36
C GLU A 107 14.34 12.66 23.30
N LEU A 108 13.79 13.49 22.42
CA LEU A 108 14.55 14.30 21.45
C LEU A 108 14.75 15.76 21.90
N GLY A 109 14.11 16.18 22.99
CA GLY A 109 14.19 17.57 23.49
C GLY A 109 13.44 18.60 22.63
N MET A 110 12.54 18.15 21.76
CA MET A 110 11.67 19.00 20.96
C MET A 110 10.40 19.30 21.76
N VAL A 111 10.11 20.59 21.94
CA VAL A 111 8.95 21.06 22.71
C VAL A 111 7.85 21.56 21.78
N ASP A 112 8.25 22.21 20.69
CA ASP A 112 7.34 22.75 19.68
C ASP A 112 7.38 21.94 18.39
N MET A 113 6.24 21.83 17.70
CA MET A 113 6.15 21.12 16.41
C MET A 113 7.06 21.72 15.33
N THR A 114 7.42 23.00 15.42
CA THR A 114 8.38 23.65 14.51
C THR A 114 9.81 23.11 14.66
N GLN A 115 10.12 22.46 15.78
CA GLN A 115 11.40 21.81 16.04
C GLN A 115 11.41 20.34 15.60
N ALA A 116 10.25 19.80 15.21
CA ALA A 116 10.13 18.41 14.80
C ALA A 116 10.96 18.11 13.55
N LEU A 117 11.53 16.90 13.49
CA LEU A 117 12.22 16.43 12.30
C LEU A 117 11.20 16.15 11.20
N ASN A 118 11.32 16.86 10.07
CA ASN A 118 10.51 16.60 8.90
C ASN A 118 10.99 15.32 8.21
N LEU A 119 10.08 14.35 8.05
CA LEU A 119 10.33 13.18 7.22
C LEU A 119 9.96 13.52 5.77
N LEU A 120 10.87 13.22 4.85
CA LEU A 120 10.68 13.39 3.41
C LEU A 120 10.39 12.03 2.77
N ASP A 121 9.73 12.03 1.61
CA ASP A 121 9.43 10.83 0.83
C ASP A 121 8.75 9.70 1.62
N VAL A 122 7.78 10.07 2.46
CA VAL A 122 7.09 9.13 3.35
C VAL A 122 6.14 8.25 2.57
N THR A 123 6.32 6.93 2.69
CA THR A 123 5.42 5.92 2.13
C THR A 123 4.81 5.07 3.25
N PHE A 124 3.59 4.57 3.01
CA PHE A 124 2.89 3.68 3.92
C PHE A 124 2.46 2.42 3.18
N GLU A 125 2.77 1.26 3.76
CA GLU A 125 2.41 -0.05 3.23
C GLU A 125 1.81 -0.92 4.33
N GLN A 126 0.67 -1.56 4.05
CA GLN A 126 0.04 -2.48 5.00
C GLN A 126 0.59 -3.90 4.78
N LEU A 127 1.31 -4.42 5.77
CA LEU A 127 2.03 -5.69 5.64
C LEU A 127 1.20 -6.95 5.98
N ILE A 128 0.03 -6.82 6.64
CA ILE A 128 -0.79 -7.97 7.08
C ILE A 128 -2.29 -7.73 6.80
N PRO A 129 -3.03 -8.71 6.24
CA PRO A 129 -4.48 -8.62 6.05
C PRO A 129 -5.25 -8.62 7.40
N ARG A 130 -6.31 -7.79 7.52
CA ARG A 130 -7.14 -7.74 8.74
C ARG A 130 -7.89 -9.07 8.98
N MET A 131 -7.88 -9.55 10.23
CA MET A 131 -8.84 -10.51 10.76
C MET A 131 -10.20 -9.81 10.91
N LYS A 132 -11.28 -10.34 10.29
CA LYS A 132 -12.64 -9.81 10.42
C LYS A 132 -13.26 -10.22 11.76
N SER A 133 -13.94 -9.31 12.46
CA SER A 133 -15.04 -9.65 13.39
C SER A 133 -15.93 -8.43 13.72
N PRO A 134 -17.18 -8.65 14.17
CA PRO A 134 -18.34 -7.84 13.77
C PRO A 134 -18.84 -6.83 14.82
N ALA A 135 -19.45 -5.74 14.30
CA ALA A 135 -20.49 -4.88 14.89
C ALA A 135 -20.20 -4.00 16.14
N SER A 136 -20.32 -2.68 15.89
CA SER A 136 -21.10 -1.63 16.61
C SER A 136 -20.90 -1.35 18.11
N ALA A 137 -20.64 -0.08 18.45
CA ALA A 137 -21.46 0.73 19.38
C ALA A 137 -20.95 2.19 19.51
N TYR A 138 -21.79 3.15 19.08
CA TYR A 138 -22.01 4.52 19.57
C TYR A 138 -20.88 5.33 20.27
N ALA A 139 -20.64 6.55 19.76
CA ALA A 139 -20.91 7.80 20.49
C ALA A 139 -20.78 9.02 19.57
N ASP A 140 -21.90 9.63 19.24
CA ASP A 140 -22.02 11.02 18.79
C ASP A 140 -21.86 11.96 20.00
N ASP A 141 -21.11 13.07 19.85
CA ASP A 141 -21.41 14.34 20.51
C ASP A 141 -21.03 15.52 19.59
N PRO A 142 -22.00 16.31 19.09
CA PRO A 142 -21.78 17.47 18.26
C PRO A 142 -21.77 18.75 19.10
N SER A 143 -20.68 19.04 19.79
CA SER A 143 -20.47 20.38 20.37
C SER A 143 -18.99 20.73 20.51
N ILE A 144 -18.32 21.02 19.39
CA ILE A 144 -17.32 22.09 19.24
C ILE A 144 -17.26 22.37 17.74
N ALA A 145 -18.02 23.37 17.32
CA ALA A 145 -17.69 24.11 16.11
C ALA A 145 -16.63 25.15 16.51
N ASP A 146 -15.43 25.07 15.95
CA ASP A 146 -14.90 26.22 15.22
C ASP A 146 -13.69 25.87 14.33
N ALA A 147 -13.74 26.44 13.13
CA ALA A 147 -12.65 26.76 12.22
C ALA A 147 -11.53 25.73 11.94
N GLY A 148 -11.65 25.05 10.79
CA GLY A 148 -10.54 25.00 9.83
C GLY A 148 -9.88 23.63 9.57
N ILE A 149 -10.27 23.04 8.44
CA ILE A 149 -9.50 22.09 7.60
C ILE A 149 -9.33 20.66 8.15
N PHE A 150 -10.27 19.77 7.82
CA PHE A 150 -9.98 18.34 7.68
C PHE A 150 -9.80 17.99 6.21
N SER A 151 -8.73 17.27 5.87
CA SER A 151 -8.77 16.01 5.10
C SER A 151 -7.39 15.72 4.50
N SER A 152 -6.54 14.96 5.20
CA SER A 152 -5.52 14.17 4.50
C SER A 152 -6.26 13.05 3.78
N SER A 153 -6.62 13.26 2.52
CA SER A 153 -7.32 12.24 1.73
C SER A 153 -6.37 11.05 1.52
N THR A 154 -6.58 9.97 2.28
CA THR A 154 -5.83 8.72 2.14
C THR A 154 -5.93 8.20 0.71
N VAL A 155 -4.81 7.85 0.07
CA VAL A 155 -4.80 7.31 -1.29
C VAL A 155 -4.79 5.78 -1.24
N ILE A 156 -5.70 5.14 -1.99
CA ILE A 156 -5.79 3.69 -2.14
C ILE A 156 -5.43 3.33 -3.58
N TYR A 157 -4.39 2.54 -3.72
CA TYR A 157 -3.93 1.99 -4.99
C TYR A 157 -4.52 0.59 -5.22
N PHE A 158 -4.95 0.30 -6.44
CA PHE A 158 -5.42 -1.02 -6.86
C PHE A 158 -5.00 -1.32 -8.29
N TYR A 159 -4.67 -2.57 -8.64
CA TYR A 159 -4.34 -2.92 -10.02
C TYR A 159 -4.74 -4.36 -10.36
N LYS A 160 -4.26 -5.34 -9.59
CA LYS A 160 -4.48 -6.75 -9.86
C LYS A 160 -5.70 -7.29 -9.13
N SER A 161 -6.35 -8.29 -9.73
CA SER A 161 -7.57 -8.89 -9.20
C SER A 161 -7.38 -9.58 -7.84
N TRP A 162 -6.15 -9.96 -7.48
CA TRP A 162 -5.79 -10.58 -6.20
C TRP A 162 -5.35 -9.58 -5.12
N ASP A 163 -5.30 -8.28 -5.42
CA ASP A 163 -4.98 -7.25 -4.44
C ASP A 163 -6.12 -7.10 -3.39
N PRO A 164 -5.87 -6.50 -2.20
CA PRO A 164 -6.92 -6.25 -1.20
C PRO A 164 -8.12 -5.45 -1.74
N TYR A 165 -7.84 -4.54 -2.68
CA TYR A 165 -8.83 -3.75 -3.42
C TYR A 165 -8.95 -4.21 -4.88
N GLY A 166 -8.47 -5.42 -5.19
CA GLY A 166 -8.49 -5.99 -6.54
C GLY A 166 -9.90 -6.12 -7.11
N ALA A 167 -10.92 -6.17 -6.27
CA ALA A 167 -12.31 -6.09 -6.71
C ALA A 167 -12.67 -4.76 -7.42
N PHE A 168 -11.84 -3.73 -7.34
CA PHE A 168 -12.03 -2.47 -8.05
C PHE A 168 -11.57 -2.50 -9.51
N THR A 169 -10.67 -3.41 -9.89
CA THR A 169 -10.33 -3.57 -11.31
C THR A 169 -11.52 -4.16 -12.10
N ASN A 170 -11.65 -3.74 -13.36
CA ASN A 170 -12.57 -4.33 -14.35
C ASN A 170 -12.14 -5.76 -14.77
N PHE A 171 -10.92 -6.18 -14.44
CA PHE A 171 -10.36 -7.51 -14.74
C PHE A 171 -10.74 -8.60 -13.73
N THR A 172 -11.75 -8.39 -12.89
CA THR A 172 -12.24 -9.44 -12.00
C THR A 172 -13.31 -10.31 -12.65
N ALA A 173 -13.28 -11.62 -12.39
CA ALA A 173 -14.31 -12.58 -12.80
C ALA A 173 -15.60 -12.48 -11.95
N HIS A 174 -16.26 -11.33 -12.01
CA HIS A 174 -17.58 -11.11 -11.44
C HIS A 174 -18.58 -10.91 -12.57
N SER A 175 -19.51 -11.85 -12.72
CA SER A 175 -20.54 -11.76 -13.75
C SER A 175 -21.45 -10.55 -13.51
N ILE A 176 -21.75 -9.80 -14.57
CA ILE A 176 -22.62 -8.63 -14.49
C ILE A 176 -23.86 -8.83 -15.35
N LYS A 177 -24.99 -8.35 -14.85
CA LYS A 177 -26.24 -8.25 -15.58
C LYS A 177 -26.69 -6.80 -15.54
N LEU A 178 -26.87 -6.19 -16.70
CA LEU A 178 -27.27 -4.79 -16.76
C LEU A 178 -28.77 -4.63 -16.46
N PRO A 179 -29.17 -3.51 -15.82
CA PRO A 179 -30.59 -3.20 -15.61
C PRO A 179 -31.35 -3.23 -16.94
N GLY A 180 -32.46 -3.96 -17.02
CA GLY A 180 -33.28 -4.07 -18.22
C GLY A 180 -32.74 -5.01 -19.31
N SER A 181 -31.55 -5.60 -19.16
CA SER A 181 -31.02 -6.61 -20.08
C SER A 181 -31.34 -8.03 -19.60
N SER A 182 -31.66 -8.93 -20.53
CA SER A 182 -31.74 -10.38 -20.27
C SER A 182 -30.36 -11.03 -20.24
N GLU A 183 -29.33 -10.36 -20.76
CA GLU A 183 -28.00 -10.91 -20.96
C GLU A 183 -27.11 -10.78 -19.72
N THR A 184 -26.26 -11.79 -19.51
CA THR A 184 -25.24 -11.80 -18.47
C THR A 184 -23.85 -11.87 -19.11
N TRP A 185 -22.93 -11.04 -18.62
CA TRP A 185 -21.54 -10.99 -19.06
C TRP A 185 -20.64 -11.54 -17.97
N LYS A 186 -19.59 -12.30 -18.32
CA LYS A 186 -18.69 -12.93 -17.35
C LYS A 186 -17.85 -11.94 -16.54
N SER A 187 -17.59 -10.75 -17.07
CA SER A 187 -16.96 -9.64 -16.35
C SER A 187 -17.29 -8.28 -16.98
N VAL A 188 -16.91 -7.20 -16.27
CA VAL A 188 -16.92 -5.83 -16.80
C VAL A 188 -16.12 -5.73 -18.10
N GLU A 189 -14.93 -6.35 -18.15
CA GLU A 189 -14.10 -6.32 -19.36
C GLU A 189 -14.75 -7.03 -20.56
N HIS A 190 -15.51 -8.12 -20.35
CA HIS A 190 -16.24 -8.78 -21.44
C HIS A 190 -17.27 -7.84 -22.05
N TYR A 191 -18.09 -7.20 -21.21
CA TYR A 191 -19.09 -6.23 -21.65
C TYR A 191 -18.44 -5.03 -22.36
N TYR A 192 -17.41 -4.44 -21.75
CA TYR A 192 -16.74 -3.26 -22.27
C TYR A 192 -16.10 -3.52 -23.65
N GLN A 193 -15.43 -4.65 -23.84
CA GLN A 193 -14.82 -5.00 -25.12
C GLN A 193 -15.85 -5.35 -26.19
N ALA A 194 -16.96 -6.02 -25.83
CA ALA A 194 -18.04 -6.32 -26.76
C ALA A 194 -18.74 -5.04 -27.25
N GLN A 195 -18.96 -4.07 -26.35
CA GLN A 195 -19.69 -2.84 -26.69
C GLN A 195 -18.97 -1.95 -27.70
N LYS A 196 -17.67 -2.14 -27.92
CA LYS A 196 -16.93 -1.51 -29.02
C LYS A 196 -17.52 -1.81 -30.39
N PHE A 197 -18.09 -3.00 -30.57
CA PHE A 197 -18.57 -3.51 -31.85
C PHE A 197 -20.09 -3.54 -31.94
N SER A 198 -20.78 -3.12 -30.88
CA SER A 198 -22.23 -3.14 -30.79
C SER A 198 -22.87 -2.19 -31.80
N GLY A 199 -23.95 -2.65 -32.45
CA GLY A 199 -24.66 -1.91 -33.49
C GLY A 199 -23.99 -1.92 -34.88
N VAL A 200 -22.79 -2.49 -35.01
CA VAL A 200 -22.08 -2.61 -36.30
C VAL A 200 -22.61 -3.84 -37.05
N LYS A 201 -23.16 -3.61 -38.25
CA LYS A 201 -23.74 -4.65 -39.11
C LYS A 201 -22.68 -5.32 -40.00
N ASP A 202 -21.66 -5.87 -39.37
CA ASP A 202 -20.58 -6.62 -40.03
C ASP A 202 -20.41 -7.99 -39.36
N GLU A 203 -20.24 -9.04 -40.15
CA GLU A 203 -20.14 -10.42 -39.64
C GLU A 203 -18.94 -10.61 -38.70
N LEU A 204 -17.81 -9.96 -38.98
CA LEU A 204 -16.63 -10.06 -38.12
C LEU A 204 -16.86 -9.36 -36.78
N ALA A 205 -17.56 -8.23 -36.78
CA ALA A 205 -17.94 -7.51 -35.57
C ALA A 205 -18.89 -8.36 -34.69
N MET A 206 -19.92 -8.96 -35.30
CA MET A 206 -20.86 -9.85 -34.61
C MET A 206 -20.17 -11.10 -34.05
N GLN A 207 -19.29 -11.73 -34.83
CA GLN A 207 -18.51 -12.88 -34.38
C GLN A 207 -17.54 -12.52 -33.25
N ALA A 208 -16.95 -11.32 -33.29
CA ALA A 208 -16.07 -10.84 -32.23
C ALA A 208 -16.80 -10.64 -30.91
N ILE A 209 -18.02 -10.11 -30.93
CA ILE A 209 -18.87 -10.00 -29.74
C ILE A 209 -19.09 -11.37 -29.11
N GLU A 210 -19.43 -12.38 -29.91
CA GLU A 210 -19.67 -13.73 -29.41
C GLU A 210 -18.39 -14.40 -28.89
N ASN A 211 -17.26 -14.20 -29.58
CA ASN A 211 -15.96 -14.69 -29.11
C ASN A 211 -15.55 -14.03 -27.79
N ILE A 212 -15.77 -12.72 -27.66
CA ILE A 212 -15.53 -11.98 -26.41
C ILE A 212 -16.44 -12.50 -25.31
N ARG A 213 -17.74 -12.72 -25.59
CA ARG A 213 -18.70 -13.26 -24.62
C ARG A 213 -18.27 -14.63 -24.09
N ASN A 214 -17.75 -15.48 -24.97
CA ASN A 214 -17.36 -16.86 -24.64
C ASN A 214 -15.94 -16.99 -24.09
N ALA A 215 -15.12 -15.93 -24.12
CA ALA A 215 -13.76 -15.94 -23.57
C ALA A 215 -13.70 -16.51 -22.14
N GLU A 216 -12.61 -17.21 -21.82
CA GLU A 216 -12.45 -17.86 -20.53
C GLU A 216 -12.05 -16.89 -19.40
N SER A 217 -11.41 -15.77 -19.76
CA SER A 217 -10.93 -14.77 -18.80
C SER A 217 -11.12 -13.33 -19.29
N PRO A 218 -11.16 -12.34 -18.37
CA PRO A 218 -11.16 -10.92 -18.73
C PRO A 218 -9.99 -10.51 -19.62
N GLU A 219 -8.80 -11.08 -19.39
CA GLU A 219 -7.60 -10.84 -20.19
C GLU A 219 -7.77 -11.33 -21.62
N GLU A 220 -8.41 -12.48 -21.81
CA GLU A 220 -8.69 -13.04 -23.13
C GLU A 220 -9.73 -12.20 -23.89
N ALA A 221 -10.80 -11.78 -23.21
CA ALA A 221 -11.77 -10.82 -23.74
C ALA A 221 -11.10 -9.51 -24.18
N ALA A 222 -10.22 -8.96 -23.34
CA ALA A 222 -9.41 -7.78 -23.66
C ALA A 222 -8.52 -8.01 -24.89
N ARG A 223 -7.86 -9.17 -24.98
CA ARG A 223 -6.98 -9.51 -26.11
C ARG A 223 -7.76 -9.57 -27.42
N ILE A 224 -8.90 -10.24 -27.45
CA ILE A 224 -9.74 -10.37 -28.65
C ILE A 224 -10.22 -8.98 -29.11
N GLY A 225 -10.84 -8.22 -28.21
CA GLY A 225 -11.40 -6.90 -28.54
C GLY A 225 -10.34 -5.87 -28.96
N ARG A 226 -9.21 -5.80 -28.24
CA ARG A 226 -8.11 -4.88 -28.59
C ARG A 226 -7.44 -5.25 -29.90
N ARG A 227 -7.27 -6.54 -30.19
CA ARG A 227 -6.68 -7.01 -31.46
C ARG A 227 -7.54 -6.57 -32.63
N LEU A 228 -8.84 -6.86 -32.59
CA LEU A 228 -9.74 -6.50 -33.70
C LEU A 228 -9.85 -4.98 -33.87
N ALA A 229 -9.99 -4.22 -32.78
CA ALA A 229 -10.07 -2.75 -32.86
C ALA A 229 -8.81 -2.14 -33.49
N ARG A 230 -7.65 -2.77 -33.33
CA ARG A 230 -6.38 -2.33 -33.95
C ARG A 230 -6.27 -2.76 -35.41
N GLU A 231 -6.72 -3.96 -35.76
CA GLU A 231 -6.63 -4.51 -37.13
C GLU A 231 -7.73 -3.97 -38.06
N ARG A 232 -8.91 -3.68 -37.49
CA ARG A 232 -10.10 -3.17 -38.17
C ARG A 232 -10.77 -2.06 -37.36
N PRO A 233 -10.15 -0.87 -37.28
CA PRO A 233 -10.73 0.28 -36.58
C PRO A 233 -12.10 0.70 -37.12
N ASP A 234 -12.37 0.41 -38.40
CA ASP A 234 -13.64 0.66 -39.07
C ASP A 234 -14.82 -0.14 -38.50
N LEU A 235 -14.54 -1.24 -37.80
CA LEU A 235 -15.55 -2.06 -37.13
C LEU A 235 -15.86 -1.60 -35.70
N VAL A 236 -15.11 -0.63 -35.17
CA VAL A 236 -15.44 -0.02 -33.88
C VAL A 236 -16.55 1.02 -34.10
N ARG A 237 -17.55 1.03 -33.23
CA ARG A 237 -18.67 1.97 -33.33
C ARG A 237 -18.16 3.43 -33.42
N PRO A 238 -18.73 4.28 -34.30
CA PRO A 238 -18.19 5.62 -34.58
C PRO A 238 -18.13 6.56 -33.37
N ASP A 239 -19.03 6.38 -32.41
CA ASP A 239 -19.15 7.18 -31.19
C ASP A 239 -18.39 6.57 -30.00
N TRP A 240 -17.52 5.59 -30.22
CA TRP A 240 -16.83 4.87 -29.14
C TRP A 240 -16.04 5.78 -28.20
N GLU A 241 -15.30 6.76 -28.74
CA GLU A 241 -14.50 7.66 -27.91
C GLU A 241 -15.33 8.50 -26.94
N ASN A 242 -16.57 8.82 -27.31
CA ASN A 242 -17.50 9.56 -26.47
C ASN A 242 -18.28 8.63 -25.52
N SER A 243 -18.60 7.41 -25.96
CA SER A 243 -19.44 6.46 -25.21
C SER A 243 -18.68 5.54 -24.26
N LYS A 244 -17.36 5.37 -24.40
CA LYS A 244 -16.56 4.45 -23.57
C LYS A 244 -16.65 4.72 -22.07
N MET A 245 -16.79 5.99 -21.68
CA MET A 245 -16.96 6.38 -20.27
C MET A 245 -18.30 5.88 -19.73
N ASP A 246 -19.38 6.12 -20.46
CA ASP A 246 -20.74 5.71 -20.07
C ASP A 246 -20.87 4.18 -20.01
N VAL A 247 -20.29 3.48 -21.00
CA VAL A 247 -20.27 2.01 -21.05
C VAL A 247 -19.53 1.43 -19.84
N MET A 248 -18.39 2.02 -19.45
CA MET A 248 -17.65 1.57 -18.26
C MET A 248 -18.43 1.87 -16.98
N GLU A 249 -19.01 3.07 -16.87
CA GLU A 249 -19.80 3.48 -15.70
C GLU A 249 -20.99 2.54 -15.49
N GLU A 250 -21.77 2.27 -16.54
CA GLU A 250 -22.92 1.36 -16.50
C GLU A 250 -22.52 -0.05 -16.03
N ALA A 251 -21.40 -0.58 -16.53
CA ALA A 251 -20.89 -1.89 -16.16
C ALA A 251 -20.42 -1.94 -14.69
N LEU A 252 -19.78 -0.88 -14.21
CA LEU A 252 -19.38 -0.75 -12.81
C LEU A 252 -20.61 -0.64 -11.90
N VAL A 253 -21.59 0.18 -12.26
CA VAL A 253 -22.86 0.28 -11.53
C VAL A 253 -23.52 -1.09 -11.40
N ALA A 254 -23.61 -1.86 -12.50
CA ALA A 254 -24.18 -3.20 -12.47
C ALA A 254 -23.39 -4.16 -11.58
N LYS A 255 -22.05 -4.13 -11.65
CA LYS A 255 -21.17 -4.93 -10.77
C LYS A 255 -21.40 -4.60 -9.30
N PHE A 256 -21.24 -3.34 -8.90
CA PHE A 256 -21.32 -2.96 -7.49
C PHE A 256 -22.75 -3.02 -6.94
N SER A 257 -23.78 -2.95 -7.80
CA SER A 257 -25.18 -3.18 -7.39
C SER A 257 -25.51 -4.66 -7.23
N SER A 258 -24.92 -5.55 -8.03
CA SER A 258 -25.20 -6.99 -7.98
C SER A 258 -24.52 -7.70 -6.80
N TYR A 259 -23.44 -7.13 -6.27
CA TYR A 259 -22.64 -7.76 -5.22
C TYR A 259 -22.56 -6.89 -3.95
N PRO A 260 -23.38 -7.16 -2.92
CA PRO A 260 -23.40 -6.38 -1.68
C PRO A 260 -22.05 -6.26 -0.98
N GLN A 261 -21.21 -7.30 -1.08
CA GLN A 261 -19.85 -7.26 -0.51
C GLN A 261 -18.95 -6.27 -1.24
N LEU A 262 -19.07 -6.16 -2.58
CA LEU A 262 -18.32 -5.19 -3.36
C LEU A 262 -18.84 -3.78 -3.13
N ARG A 263 -20.17 -3.61 -3.03
CA ARG A 263 -20.79 -2.34 -2.62
C ARG A 263 -20.23 -1.86 -1.28
N SER A 264 -20.19 -2.75 -0.30
CA SER A 264 -19.67 -2.46 1.04
C SER A 264 -18.18 -2.12 1.02
N LEU A 265 -17.38 -2.84 0.22
CA LEU A 265 -15.96 -2.54 0.03
C LEU A 265 -15.76 -1.15 -0.58
N LEU A 266 -16.54 -0.79 -1.61
CA LEU A 266 -16.48 0.53 -2.23
C LEU A 266 -16.83 1.64 -1.22
N LEU A 267 -17.87 1.44 -0.41
CA LEU A 267 -18.27 2.38 0.64
C LEU A 267 -17.25 2.51 1.76
N SER A 268 -16.55 1.43 2.13
CA SER A 268 -15.51 1.48 3.15
C SER A 268 -14.30 2.36 2.78
N THR A 269 -14.23 2.80 1.52
CA THR A 269 -13.20 3.73 1.05
C THR A 269 -13.64 5.20 1.11
N ALA A 270 -14.78 5.53 1.72
CA ALA A 270 -15.24 6.90 1.86
C ALA A 270 -14.13 7.83 2.42
N GLY A 271 -13.96 9.00 1.81
CA GLY A 271 -12.87 9.93 2.14
C GLY A 271 -11.50 9.61 1.50
N CYS A 272 -11.33 8.42 0.88
CA CYS A 272 -10.10 8.05 0.20
C CYS A 272 -10.12 8.37 -1.30
N VAL A 273 -8.95 8.67 -1.87
CA VAL A 273 -8.73 8.76 -3.32
C VAL A 273 -8.42 7.37 -3.87
N LEU A 274 -9.15 6.92 -4.88
CA LEU A 274 -8.91 5.61 -5.52
C LEU A 274 -8.06 5.79 -6.78
N ILE A 275 -6.93 5.08 -6.88
CA ILE A 275 -6.00 5.12 -8.01
C ILE A 275 -5.80 3.74 -8.62
N GLU A 276 -6.20 3.57 -9.88
CA GLU A 276 -5.87 2.35 -10.63
C GLU A 276 -4.40 2.41 -11.09
N SER A 277 -3.56 1.56 -10.52
CA SER A 277 -2.09 1.62 -10.65
C SER A 277 -1.56 0.79 -11.81
N SER A 278 -2.25 0.80 -12.94
CA SER A 278 -1.78 0.12 -14.16
C SER A 278 -0.58 0.88 -14.75
N PRO A 279 0.60 0.24 -14.89
CA PRO A 279 1.77 0.91 -15.45
C PRO A 279 1.67 1.13 -16.97
N GLN A 280 0.74 0.45 -17.64
CA GLN A 280 0.57 0.54 -19.10
C GLN A 280 -0.62 1.39 -19.55
N ASP A 281 -1.62 1.62 -18.69
CA ASP A 281 -2.84 2.33 -19.05
C ASP A 281 -2.83 3.75 -18.46
N TYR A 282 -2.72 4.76 -19.32
CA TYR A 282 -2.70 6.18 -18.94
C TYR A 282 -4.09 6.82 -19.03
N PHE A 283 -5.10 6.13 -19.55
CA PHE A 283 -6.45 6.66 -19.63
C PHE A 283 -7.27 6.18 -18.44
N TRP A 284 -7.40 4.86 -18.28
CA TRP A 284 -8.13 4.28 -17.16
C TRP A 284 -7.33 4.31 -15.85
N GLY A 285 -6.00 4.19 -15.96
CA GLY A 285 -5.08 4.13 -14.83
C GLY A 285 -4.14 5.31 -14.70
N SER A 286 -3.19 5.19 -13.77
CA SER A 286 -2.18 6.19 -13.44
C SER A 286 -0.97 6.17 -14.38
N GLY A 287 -0.77 5.12 -15.17
CA GLY A 287 0.47 4.91 -15.91
C GLY A 287 1.67 4.67 -14.98
N LYS A 288 2.83 4.33 -15.59
CA LYS A 288 4.08 4.01 -14.85
C LYS A 288 4.68 5.19 -14.08
N ASP A 289 4.40 6.42 -14.50
CA ASP A 289 4.95 7.65 -13.92
C ASP A 289 3.92 8.45 -13.10
N GLY A 290 2.70 7.90 -12.96
CA GLY A 290 1.62 8.55 -12.21
C GLY A 290 0.92 9.69 -12.95
N THR A 291 1.23 9.93 -14.23
CA THR A 291 0.66 11.05 -15.01
C THR A 291 -0.66 10.69 -15.73
N GLY A 292 -1.09 9.44 -15.65
CA GLY A 292 -2.34 8.95 -16.24
C GLY A 292 -3.59 9.58 -15.62
N GLN A 293 -4.68 9.56 -16.38
CA GLN A 293 -5.92 10.26 -16.02
C GLN A 293 -6.69 9.59 -14.86
N ASN A 294 -6.43 8.30 -14.60
CA ASN A 294 -7.09 7.52 -13.56
C ASN A 294 -8.63 7.56 -13.67
N GLN A 295 -9.17 7.46 -14.89
CA GLN A 295 -10.62 7.56 -15.12
C GLN A 295 -11.40 6.46 -14.39
N LEU A 296 -10.82 5.26 -14.22
CA LEU A 296 -11.48 4.16 -13.52
C LEU A 296 -11.64 4.49 -12.03
N GLY A 297 -10.58 4.98 -11.38
CA GLY A 297 -10.64 5.44 -9.99
C GLY A 297 -11.66 6.57 -9.81
N ARG A 298 -11.72 7.51 -10.75
CA ARG A 298 -12.72 8.60 -10.75
C ARG A 298 -14.14 8.10 -10.85
N LEU A 299 -14.44 7.16 -11.76
CA LEU A 299 -15.77 6.56 -11.88
C LEU A 299 -16.18 5.80 -10.62
N LEU A 300 -15.27 5.05 -10.00
CA LEU A 300 -15.55 4.37 -8.74
C LEU A 300 -15.85 5.35 -7.60
N MET A 301 -15.11 6.46 -7.51
CA MET A 301 -15.38 7.51 -6.53
C MET A 301 -16.71 8.23 -6.80
N LYS A 302 -17.07 8.46 -8.07
CA LYS A 302 -18.38 9.00 -8.47
C LYS A 302 -19.51 8.05 -8.04
N LEU A 303 -19.37 6.76 -8.34
CA LEU A 303 -20.32 5.72 -7.95
C LEU A 303 -20.46 5.63 -6.42
N ARG A 304 -19.34 5.67 -5.70
CA ARG A 304 -19.34 5.71 -4.23
C ARG A 304 -20.12 6.90 -3.69
N ALA A 305 -19.91 8.09 -4.25
CA ALA A 305 -20.62 9.30 -3.84
C ALA A 305 -22.14 9.17 -4.08
N ALA A 306 -22.55 8.66 -5.26
CA ALA A 306 -23.95 8.41 -5.56
C ALA A 306 -24.61 7.44 -4.57
N ILE A 307 -23.94 6.34 -4.24
CA ILE A 307 -24.44 5.36 -3.27
C ILE A 307 -24.58 5.96 -1.86
N LEU A 308 -23.65 6.84 -1.46
CA LEU A 308 -23.70 7.51 -0.15
C LEU A 308 -24.84 8.54 -0.06
N THR A 309 -25.27 9.13 -1.18
CA THR A 309 -26.37 10.10 -1.21
C THR A 309 -27.76 9.44 -1.28
N GLU A 310 -27.84 8.17 -1.69
CA GLU A 310 -29.10 7.41 -1.77
C GLU A 310 -29.52 6.74 -0.45
N ASN A 311 -28.60 6.67 0.52
CA ASN A 311 -28.81 6.09 1.85
C ASN A 311 -28.90 7.19 2.93
#